data_AF-A0A377DKE4-F1
#
_entry.id   AF-A0A377DKE4-F1
#
_cell.length_a   1.000
_cell.length_b   1.000
_cell.length_c   1.000
_cell.angle_alpha   90.00
_cell.angle_beta   90.00
_cell.angle_gamma   90.00
#
_symmetry.space_group_name_H-M   'P 1'
#
loop_
_entity.id
_entity.type
_entity.pdbx_description
1 polymer ?
#
loop_
_entity_poly.entity_id
_entity_poly.type
_entity_poly.pdbx_seq_one_letter_code
_entity_poly.pdbx_strand_id
1 'polypeptide(L)'
;MRIHQNNLTNISAENMNQGRQMAIIHRDRTQAKYKALDMTELSLKVAIRTIDRHVGEGYAKEHPDLISAFMTTAAANFATLTEREIAKRNR
;
A
#
# COMPACT_ATOMS: atom_id res chain seq x y z
N MET A 1 50.78 24.92 -16.86
CA MET A 1 49.48 24.27 -17.12
C MET A 1 48.90 23.86 -15.76
N ARG A 2 47.88 24.58 -15.26
CA ARG A 2 47.29 24.39 -13.92
C ARG A 2 46.14 23.40 -14.04
N ILE A 3 46.22 22.26 -13.36
CA ILE A 3 45.17 21.23 -13.37
C ILE A 3 44.11 21.65 -12.35
N HIS A 4 42.90 21.97 -12.82
CA HIS A 4 41.74 22.26 -11.97
C HIS A 4 41.33 20.97 -11.24
N GLN A 5 41.44 20.96 -9.92
CA GLN A 5 40.87 19.90 -9.07
C GLN A 5 39.36 20.16 -8.91
N ASN A 6 38.55 19.18 -9.28
CA ASN A 6 37.11 19.19 -9.11
C ASN A 6 36.76 18.96 -7.62
N ASN A 7 36.28 19.99 -6.94
CA ASN A 7 35.74 19.90 -5.57
C ASN A 7 34.32 19.31 -5.55
N LEU A 8 34.16 18.04 -5.94
CA LEU A 8 32.86 17.33 -5.83
C LEU A 8 32.71 16.50 -4.54
N THR A 9 33.60 16.64 -3.57
CA THR A 9 33.52 15.88 -2.31
C THR A 9 33.26 16.78 -1.13
N ASN A 10 32.02 17.26 -0.97
CA ASN A 10 31.40 17.38 0.36
C ASN A 10 29.91 17.70 0.29
N ILE A 11 29.08 16.76 -0.19
CA ILE A 11 27.67 16.77 0.23
C ILE A 11 27.70 16.20 1.66
N SER A 12 27.74 17.09 2.66
CA SER A 12 27.72 16.72 4.08
C SER A 12 26.63 15.67 4.33
N ALA A 13 26.94 14.63 5.10
CA ALA A 13 25.99 13.59 5.49
C ALA A 13 24.73 14.18 6.17
N GLU A 14 24.84 15.40 6.73
CA GLU A 14 23.71 16.17 7.26
C GLU A 14 22.68 16.53 6.18
N ASN A 15 23.10 16.89 4.96
CA ASN A 15 22.20 17.19 3.85
C ASN A 15 21.48 15.93 3.33
N MET A 16 22.15 14.76 3.35
CA MET A 16 21.53 13.48 3.05
C MET A 16 20.51 13.08 4.12
N ASN A 17 20.80 13.39 5.39
CA ASN A 17 19.89 13.13 6.50
C ASN A 17 18.70 14.11 6.51
N GLN A 18 18.88 15.37 6.10
CA GLN A 18 17.79 16.33 5.88
C GLN A 18 16.90 15.92 4.71
N GLY A 19 17.47 15.47 3.57
CA GLY A 19 16.68 14.94 2.45
C GLY A 19 15.88 13.69 2.83
N ARG A 20 16.46 12.83 3.69
CA ARG A 20 15.76 11.67 4.28
C ARG A 20 14.73 12.07 5.33
N GLN A 21 14.98 13.08 6.16
CA GLN A 21 14.03 13.62 7.14
C GLN A 21 12.84 14.32 6.47
N MET A 22 13.06 15.01 5.34
CA MET A 22 11.99 15.55 4.50
C MET A 22 11.15 14.45 3.83
N ALA A 23 11.73 13.27 3.58
CA ALA A 23 11.01 12.10 3.08
C ALA A 23 10.22 11.35 4.18
N ILE A 24 10.52 11.61 5.46
CA ILE A 24 9.68 11.16 6.59
C ILE A 24 8.68 12.28 6.90
N ILE A 25 7.81 12.57 5.93
CA ILE A 25 6.49 13.10 6.28
C ILE A 25 5.84 11.99 7.09
N HIS A 26 5.83 12.12 8.42
CA HIS A 26 5.01 11.28 9.28
C HIS A 26 3.55 11.54 8.89
N ARG A 27 3.07 10.76 7.90
CA ARG A 27 1.66 10.72 7.54
C ARG A 27 0.93 10.28 8.79
N ASP A 28 0.12 11.17 9.33
CA ASP A 28 -0.78 10.86 10.42
C ASP A 28 -1.69 9.72 9.98
N ARG A 29 -1.32 8.48 10.32
CA ARG A 29 -2.02 7.25 9.93
C ARG A 29 -3.42 7.14 10.55
N THR A 30 -3.78 8.08 11.43
CA THR A 30 -5.12 8.13 12.00
C THR A 30 -6.14 8.75 11.05
N GLN A 31 -5.70 9.58 10.07
CA GLN A 31 -6.58 10.13 9.04
C GLN A 31 -7.24 9.00 8.24
N ALA A 32 -8.56 9.11 8.08
CA ALA A 32 -9.41 8.12 7.42
C ALA A 32 -8.89 7.71 6.02
N LYS A 33 -8.32 8.66 5.26
CA LYS A 33 -7.74 8.38 3.94
C LYS A 33 -6.56 7.41 3.98
N TYR A 34 -5.70 7.49 5.00
CA TYR A 34 -4.57 6.57 5.12
C TYR A 34 -5.01 5.21 5.64
N LYS A 35 -6.00 5.16 6.55
CA LYS A 35 -6.63 3.88 6.93
C LYS A 35 -7.27 3.16 5.73
N ALA A 36 -7.96 3.89 4.85
CA ALA A 36 -8.55 3.30 3.66
C ALA A 36 -7.50 2.73 2.69
N LEU A 37 -6.40 3.46 2.49
CA LEU A 37 -5.27 2.99 1.68
C LEU A 37 -4.61 1.75 2.31
N ASP A 38 -4.35 1.76 3.61
CA ASP A 38 -3.76 0.63 4.34
C ASP A 38 -4.66 -0.62 4.24
N MET A 39 -5.98 -0.45 4.36
CA MET A 39 -6.94 -1.53 4.20
C MET A 39 -7.00 -2.06 2.76
N THR A 40 -6.86 -1.19 1.77
CA THR A 40 -6.81 -1.58 0.35
C THR A 40 -5.54 -2.39 0.06
N GLU A 41 -4.38 -1.93 0.55
CA GLU A 41 -3.12 -2.64 0.41
C GLU A 41 -3.16 -4.00 1.12
N LEU A 42 -3.72 -4.06 2.33
CA LEU A 42 -3.91 -5.33 3.04
C LEU A 42 -4.80 -6.29 2.25
N SER A 43 -5.91 -5.78 1.71
CA SER A 43 -6.86 -6.58 0.92
C SER A 43 -6.19 -7.17 -0.32
N LEU A 44 -5.38 -6.37 -1.03
CA LEU A 44 -4.59 -6.84 -2.17
C LEU A 44 -3.61 -7.95 -1.78
N LYS A 45 -2.86 -7.78 -0.68
CA LYS A 45 -1.92 -8.79 -0.17
C LYS A 45 -2.62 -10.09 0.24
N VAL A 46 -3.85 -10.01 0.73
CA VAL A 46 -4.66 -11.19 1.09
C VAL A 46 -5.18 -11.87 -0.18
N ALA A 47 -5.65 -11.11 -1.17
CA ALA A 47 -6.14 -11.65 -2.44
C ALA A 47 -5.05 -12.48 -3.14
N ILE A 48 -3.86 -11.89 -3.33
CA ILE A 48 -2.71 -12.56 -3.95
C ILE A 48 -2.37 -13.86 -3.20
N ARG A 49 -2.19 -13.79 -1.88
CA ARG A 49 -1.86 -14.98 -1.06
C ARG A 49 -2.94 -16.04 -1.08
N THR A 50 -4.21 -15.64 -1.16
CA THR A 50 -5.33 -16.58 -1.20
C THR A 50 -5.37 -17.30 -2.55
N ILE A 51 -5.23 -16.56 -3.65
CA ILE A 51 -5.20 -17.15 -5.00
C ILE A 51 -4.02 -18.11 -5.11
N ASP A 52 -2.81 -17.66 -4.76
CA ASP A 52 -1.60 -18.48 -4.86
C ASP A 52 -1.67 -19.74 -3.99
N ARG A 53 -2.29 -19.65 -2.80
CA ARG A 53 -2.48 -20.82 -1.93
C ARG A 53 -3.37 -21.89 -2.55
N HIS A 54 -4.39 -21.51 -3.31
CA HIS A 54 -5.40 -22.44 -3.82
C HIS A 54 -5.07 -22.95 -5.23
N VAL A 55 -4.36 -22.15 -6.03
CA VAL A 55 -4.12 -22.46 -7.45
C VAL A 55 -2.64 -22.77 -7.74
N GLY A 56 -1.72 -22.23 -6.95
CA GLY A 56 -0.28 -22.42 -7.10
C GLY A 56 0.48 -21.10 -6.97
N GLU A 57 1.71 -21.17 -6.46
CA GLU A 57 2.56 -19.99 -6.27
C GLU A 57 2.82 -19.27 -7.60
N GLY A 58 2.64 -17.94 -7.61
CA GLY A 58 2.86 -17.11 -8.80
C GLY A 58 1.65 -16.97 -9.72
N TYR A 59 0.61 -17.80 -9.54
CA TYR A 59 -0.59 -17.77 -10.38
C TYR A 59 -1.30 -16.41 -10.35
N ALA A 60 -1.41 -15.78 -9.17
CA ALA A 60 -2.03 -14.46 -9.05
C ALA A 60 -1.29 -13.39 -9.86
N LYS A 61 0.03 -13.50 -10.01
CA LYS A 61 0.84 -12.56 -10.79
C LYS A 61 0.60 -12.71 -12.30
N GLU A 62 0.35 -13.94 -12.75
CA GLU A 62 0.03 -14.24 -14.15
C GLU A 62 -1.42 -13.87 -14.50
N HIS A 63 -2.30 -13.77 -13.49
CA HIS A 63 -3.74 -13.54 -13.64
C HIS A 63 -4.23 -12.31 -12.84
N PRO A 64 -3.83 -11.07 -13.22
CA PRO A 64 -4.23 -9.84 -12.52
C PRO A 64 -5.74 -9.56 -12.58
N ASP A 65 -6.43 -10.09 -13.58
CA ASP A 65 -7.89 -10.07 -13.71
C ASP A 65 -8.57 -10.83 -12.55
N LEU A 66 -7.97 -11.93 -12.10
CA LEU A 66 -8.48 -12.72 -10.97
C LEU A 66 -8.38 -11.96 -9.65
N ILE A 67 -7.28 -11.20 -9.47
CA ILE A 67 -7.11 -10.30 -8.31
C ILE A 67 -8.22 -9.23 -8.33
N SER A 68 -8.46 -8.62 -9.50
CA SER A 68 -9.51 -7.60 -9.66
C SER A 68 -10.89 -8.15 -9.32
N ALA A 69 -11.27 -9.31 -9.88
CA ALA A 69 -12.56 -9.95 -9.64
C ALA A 69 -12.74 -10.34 -8.16
N PHE A 70 -11.70 -10.86 -7.51
CA PHE A 70 -11.73 -11.20 -6.09
C PHE A 70 -11.94 -9.95 -5.23
N MET A 71 -11.23 -8.85 -5.53
CA MET A 71 -11.37 -7.59 -4.80
C MET A 71 -12.74 -6.95 -4.96
N THR A 72 -13.30 -6.94 -6.17
CA THR A 72 -14.68 -6.47 -6.41
C THR A 72 -15.70 -7.28 -5.62
N THR A 73 -15.55 -8.60 -5.62
CA THR A 73 -16.44 -9.50 -4.86
C THR A 73 -16.31 -9.27 -3.36
N ALA A 74 -15.09 -9.13 -2.84
CA ALA A 74 -14.85 -8.83 -1.44
C ALA A 74 -15.46 -7.48 -1.01
N ALA A 75 -15.29 -6.44 -1.82
CA ALA A 75 -15.88 -5.12 -1.57
C ALA A 75 -17.42 -5.17 -1.51
N ALA A 76 -18.05 -5.88 -2.45
CA ALA A 76 -19.50 -6.08 -2.44
C ALA A 76 -19.98 -6.81 -1.18
N ASN A 77 -19.30 -7.90 -0.79
CA ASN A 77 -19.63 -8.64 0.43
C ASN A 77 -19.51 -7.76 1.69
N PHE A 78 -18.48 -6.91 1.78
CA PHE A 78 -18.33 -5.97 2.89
C PHE A 78 -19.43 -4.92 2.94
N ALA A 79 -19.86 -4.38 1.79
CA ALA A 79 -20.97 -3.45 1.73
C ALA A 79 -22.26 -4.08 2.28
N THR A 80 -22.60 -5.29 1.83
CA THR A 80 -23.79 -6.02 2.29
C THR A 80 -23.76 -6.35 3.79
N LEU A 81 -22.61 -6.78 4.32
CA LEU A 81 -22.47 -7.06 5.76
C LEU A 81 -22.62 -5.79 6.60
N THR A 82 -22.09 -4.67 6.12
CA THR A 82 -22.19 -3.37 6.79
C THR A 82 -23.64 -2.88 6.85
N GLU A 83 -24.37 -2.97 5.74
CA GLU A 83 -25.80 -2.62 5.69
C GLU A 83 -26.64 -3.49 6.63
N ARG A 84 -26.39 -4.81 6.64
CA ARG A 84 -27.09 -5.73 7.53
C ARG A 84 -26.79 -5.45 9.01
N GLU A 85 -25.56 -5.11 9.34
CA GLU A 85 -25.16 -4.79 10.71
C GLU A 85 -25.76 -3.45 11.19
N ILE A 86 -25.79 -2.44 10.33
CA ILE A 86 -26.49 -1.17 10.61
C ILE A 86 -27.99 -1.42 10.80
N ALA A 87 -28.61 -2.21 9.93
CA ALA A 87 -30.03 -2.55 10.03
C ALA A 87 -30.37 -3.33 11.32
N LYS A 88 -29.46 -4.17 11.83
CA LYS A 88 -29.63 -4.85 13.12
C LYS A 88 -29.48 -3.93 14.31
N ARG A 89 -28.57 -2.95 14.26
CA ARG A 89 -28.36 -1.97 15.34
C ARG A 89 -29.51 -0.97 15.50
N ASN A 90 -30.28 -0.75 14.44
CA ASN A 90 -31.40 0.19 14.41
C ASN A 90 -32.78 -0.50 14.55
N ARG A 91 -32.81 -1.76 14.99
CA ARG A 91 -34.04 -2.54 15.23
C ARG A 91 -34.43 -2.58 16.70
#